data_AF-A0A931UR70-F1
#
_entry.id   AF-A0A931UR70-F1
#
_cell.length_a   1.000
_cell.length_b   1.000
_cell.length_c   1.000
_cell.angle_alpha   90.00
_cell.angle_beta   90.00
_cell.angle_gamma   90.00
#
_symmetry.space_group_name_H-M   'P 1'
#
loop_
_entity.id
_entity.type
_entity.pdbx_description
1 polymer ?
#
loop_
_entity_poly.entity_id
_entity_poly.type
_entity_poly.pdbx_seq_one_letter_code
_entity_poly.pdbx_strand_id
1 'polypeptide(L)'
;MATAFSAGAVAETLLTLEGEMKAADPVRSALARAGAWLLRRTDAQVLNQVAGAASALAALARLTGEARFAAGARAKLRELEGAQSPEGWFPEYGGPDVGYLSVTVEHLVKVHEHLGEPLALALAERACGFLAYTLQPDGGAGGCVGSRNTQYLLPHGVERLAPGFPAARVLAEAIRRGMEAGRAVVPAAVDDKYLAFYSASLLLAARDASPDLDTGTDKRAGGSALTSGSPADHLVRPGEPVRTSWFPEAGWWIAETPMLHLIAAARKGGAFRAVFRATGTVLEDGGVWIARERGRPLTSAWLVSSRPPNVGQALTSEDGRLQLQGPLWAVGPPIMSPGRFAALRIVQHALGRWEPVARWVKARLRQRVIHGARLRREQFYREVWVEGEALTILDEVELPPGAVELLTGAPLPAIYGESSRYYAGRQLPAIQLRREEWPPGRRLRLIRTYSATGALLGLEVMAG
;
A
#
# COMPACT_ATOMS: atom_id res chain seq x y z
N MET A 1 12.26 10.97 6.29
CA MET A 1 12.78 9.82 5.53
C MET A 1 14.30 9.78 5.47
N ALA A 2 14.97 10.57 4.61
CA ALA A 2 16.41 10.41 4.32
C ALA A 2 17.30 10.30 5.58
N THR A 3 17.20 11.25 6.51
CA THR A 3 17.95 11.22 7.78
C THR A 3 17.67 9.97 8.61
N ALA A 4 16.40 9.56 8.72
CA ALA A 4 16.02 8.39 9.51
C ALA A 4 16.58 7.10 8.91
N PHE A 5 16.40 6.90 7.60
CA PHE A 5 16.74 5.64 6.96
C PHE A 5 18.26 5.50 6.80
N SER A 6 18.96 6.58 6.44
CA SER A 6 20.43 6.56 6.34
C SER A 6 21.12 6.43 7.71
N ALA A 7 20.71 7.22 8.72
CA ALA A 7 21.29 7.11 10.05
C ALA A 7 20.97 5.76 10.70
N GLY A 8 19.74 5.25 10.49
CA GLY A 8 19.35 3.91 10.90
C GLY A 8 20.23 2.84 10.26
N ALA A 9 20.37 2.82 8.94
CA ALA A 9 21.21 1.84 8.24
C ALA A 9 22.67 1.86 8.71
N VAL A 10 23.26 3.05 8.91
CA VAL A 10 24.63 3.18 9.44
C VAL A 10 24.72 2.68 10.88
N ALA A 11 23.74 3.01 11.73
CA ALA A 11 23.70 2.52 13.11
C ALA A 11 23.55 1.00 13.18
N GLU A 12 22.63 0.40 12.42
CA GLU A 12 22.45 -1.05 12.33
C GLU A 12 23.71 -1.76 11.83
N THR A 13 24.40 -1.18 10.85
CA THR A 13 25.68 -1.72 10.34
C THR A 13 26.73 -1.76 11.45
N LEU A 14 26.84 -0.68 12.23
CA LEU A 14 27.80 -0.60 13.34
C LEU A 14 27.46 -1.54 14.50
N LEU A 15 26.17 -1.75 14.78
CA LEU A 15 25.70 -2.72 15.77
C LEU A 15 25.93 -4.16 15.30
N THR A 16 25.74 -4.44 14.01
CA THR A 16 25.98 -5.76 13.41
C THR A 16 27.46 -6.12 13.44
N LEU A 17 28.34 -5.14 13.19
CA LEU A 17 29.80 -5.31 13.19
C LEU A 17 30.43 -4.97 14.56
N GLU A 18 29.62 -4.98 15.63
CA GLU A 18 30.10 -4.72 16.99
C GLU A 18 31.21 -5.74 17.35
N GLY A 19 32.39 -5.22 17.73
CA GLY A 19 33.57 -6.04 18.03
C GLY A 19 34.56 -6.17 16.86
N GLU A 20 34.10 -6.05 15.60
CA GLU A 20 34.96 -6.09 14.41
C GLU A 20 35.32 -4.70 13.91
N MET A 21 34.39 -3.74 14.05
CA MET A 21 34.58 -2.37 13.57
C MET A 21 34.09 -1.36 14.61
N LYS A 22 34.96 -0.41 14.96
CA LYS A 22 34.58 0.75 15.77
C LYS A 22 34.20 1.91 14.86
N ALA A 23 33.09 2.57 15.16
CA ALA A 23 32.72 3.80 14.46
C ALA A 23 33.79 4.88 14.69
N ALA A 24 34.34 5.41 13.60
CA ALA A 24 35.22 6.58 13.64
C ALA A 24 34.48 7.83 14.16
N ASP A 25 35.21 8.75 14.78
CA ASP A 25 34.64 9.95 15.39
C ASP A 25 33.76 10.80 14.44
N PRO A 26 34.12 11.00 13.16
CA PRO A 26 33.25 11.72 12.22
C PRO A 26 31.90 11.04 12.02
N VAL A 27 31.86 9.70 12.02
CA VAL A 27 30.63 8.91 11.88
C VAL A 27 29.78 9.05 13.13
N ARG A 28 30.37 8.92 14.31
CA ARG A 28 29.66 9.12 15.60
C ARG A 28 29.06 10.52 15.69
N SER A 29 29.83 11.55 15.31
CA SER A 29 29.36 12.93 15.29
C SER A 29 28.22 13.15 14.28
N ALA A 30 28.29 12.53 13.10
CA ALA A 30 27.21 12.57 12.12
C ALA A 30 25.92 11.90 12.65
N LEU A 31 26.04 10.73 13.26
CA LEU A 31 24.93 9.99 13.87
C LEU A 31 24.27 10.78 15.02
N ALA A 32 25.07 11.37 15.91
CA ALA A 32 24.55 12.20 17.00
C ALA A 32 23.77 13.42 16.48
N ARG A 33 24.28 14.09 15.43
CA ARG A 33 23.57 15.20 14.77
C ARG A 33 22.28 14.74 14.10
N ALA A 34 22.30 13.57 13.45
CA ALA A 34 21.11 12.99 12.83
C ALA A 34 20.04 12.65 13.88
N GLY A 35 20.43 12.02 14.99
CA GLY A 35 19.54 11.76 16.13
C GLY A 35 18.93 13.05 16.69
N ALA A 36 19.76 14.07 16.96
CA ALA A 36 19.30 15.38 17.43
C ALA A 36 18.37 16.10 16.43
N TRP A 37 18.49 15.81 15.13
CA TRP A 37 17.59 16.31 14.11
C TRP A 37 16.24 15.59 14.13
N LEU A 38 16.24 14.26 14.32
CA LEU A 38 15.06 13.40 14.38
C LEU A 38 14.21 13.64 15.62
N LEU A 39 14.84 13.90 16.78
CA LEU A 39 14.13 14.20 18.04
C LEU A 39 13.12 15.34 17.90
N ARG A 40 13.39 16.31 17.02
CA ARG A 40 12.62 17.55 16.87
C ARG A 40 11.59 17.51 15.75
N ARG A 41 11.46 16.41 14.99
CA ARG A 41 10.72 16.40 13.73
C ARG A 41 9.84 15.16 13.57
N THR A 42 8.65 15.38 13.03
CA THR A 42 7.65 14.38 12.67
C THR A 42 7.05 14.75 11.30
N ASP A 43 6.78 13.74 10.47
CA ASP A 43 6.00 13.91 9.23
C ASP A 43 4.65 13.21 9.41
N ALA A 44 3.67 13.93 9.98
CA ALA A 44 2.38 13.36 10.39
C ALA A 44 1.49 12.86 9.23
N GLN A 45 1.88 13.10 7.97
CA GLN A 45 1.12 12.65 6.80
C GLN A 45 1.58 11.28 6.26
N VAL A 46 2.74 10.79 6.72
CA VAL A 46 3.46 9.65 6.14
C VAL A 46 4.12 8.87 7.29
N LEU A 47 3.32 8.05 7.97
CA LEU A 47 3.68 7.48 9.29
C LEU A 47 4.75 6.39 9.23
N ASN A 48 4.94 5.73 8.10
CA ASN A 48 6.09 4.84 7.91
C ASN A 48 7.45 5.56 8.12
N GLN A 49 7.52 6.87 7.85
CA GLN A 49 8.71 7.67 8.15
C GLN A 49 8.88 7.95 9.64
N VAL A 50 7.78 8.05 10.39
CA VAL A 50 7.79 8.19 11.85
C VAL A 50 8.29 6.90 12.48
N ALA A 51 7.82 5.74 11.99
CA ALA A 51 8.34 4.43 12.39
C ALA A 51 9.84 4.29 12.10
N GLY A 52 10.30 4.66 10.89
CA GLY A 52 11.73 4.66 10.58
C GLY A 52 12.55 5.62 11.45
N ALA A 53 12.00 6.77 11.85
CA ALA A 53 12.65 7.67 12.80
C ALA A 53 12.74 7.06 14.20
N ALA A 54 11.69 6.37 14.66
CA ALA A 54 11.67 5.66 15.93
C ALA A 54 12.74 4.55 15.95
N SER A 55 12.80 3.74 14.88
CA SER A 55 13.80 2.67 14.71
C SER A 55 15.24 3.23 14.69
N ALA A 56 15.49 4.31 13.96
CA ALA A 56 16.82 4.94 13.95
C ALA A 56 17.22 5.49 15.33
N LEU A 57 16.29 6.10 16.07
CA LEU A 57 16.55 6.57 17.43
C LEU A 57 16.77 5.41 18.42
N ALA A 58 16.06 4.29 18.24
CA ALA A 58 16.26 3.08 19.04
C ALA A 58 17.64 2.48 18.83
N ALA A 59 18.08 2.33 17.56
CA ALA A 59 19.42 1.87 17.23
C ALA A 59 20.50 2.82 17.78
N LEU A 60 20.30 4.14 17.67
CA LEU A 60 21.22 5.13 18.26
C LEU A 60 21.31 5.02 19.77
N ALA A 61 20.19 4.80 20.46
CA ALA A 61 20.19 4.60 21.91
C ALA A 61 21.01 3.36 22.31
N ARG A 62 20.88 2.25 21.57
CA ARG A 62 21.66 1.03 21.79
C ARG A 62 23.15 1.23 21.49
N LEU A 63 23.46 2.01 20.45
CA LEU A 63 24.84 2.26 20.00
C LEU A 63 25.60 3.25 20.89
N THR A 64 24.93 4.29 21.41
CA THR A 64 25.58 5.36 22.18
C THR A 64 25.32 5.29 23.68
N GLY A 65 24.31 4.54 24.12
CA GLY A 65 23.85 4.52 25.52
C GLY A 65 23.10 5.79 25.95
N GLU A 66 22.86 6.74 25.04
CA GLU A 66 22.25 8.02 25.39
C GLU A 66 20.73 7.92 25.57
N ALA A 67 20.26 8.11 26.81
CA ALA A 67 18.84 8.00 27.18
C ALA A 67 17.90 8.91 26.37
N ARG A 68 18.38 10.06 25.87
CA ARG A 68 17.58 10.98 25.05
C ARG A 68 17.07 10.34 23.76
N PHE A 69 17.82 9.40 23.17
CA PHE A 69 17.41 8.74 21.94
C PHE A 69 16.34 7.68 22.22
N ALA A 70 16.45 6.93 23.31
CA ALA A 70 15.40 6.01 23.75
C ALA A 70 14.09 6.76 24.08
N ALA A 71 14.19 7.88 24.80
CA ALA A 71 13.04 8.75 25.06
C ALA A 71 12.40 9.27 23.77
N GLY A 72 13.22 9.66 22.78
CA GLY A 72 12.76 10.07 21.46
C GLY A 72 12.03 8.96 20.69
N ALA A 73 12.57 7.73 20.69
CA ALA A 73 11.94 6.58 20.05
C ALA A 73 10.56 6.30 20.68
N ARG A 74 10.47 6.30 22.02
CA ARG A 74 9.19 6.14 22.75
C ARG A 74 8.18 7.24 22.44
N ALA A 75 8.62 8.49 22.33
CA ALA A 75 7.74 9.59 21.94
C ALA A 75 7.15 9.36 20.53
N LYS A 76 7.96 8.89 19.57
CA LYS A 76 7.51 8.54 18.23
C LYS A 76 6.57 7.32 18.23
N LEU A 77 6.78 6.34 19.10
CA LEU A 77 5.84 5.22 19.27
C LEU A 77 4.46 5.70 19.75
N ARG A 78 4.41 6.63 20.70
CA ARG A 78 3.13 7.21 21.16
C ARG A 78 2.43 8.01 20.06
N GLU A 79 3.19 8.71 19.22
CA GLU A 79 2.64 9.38 18.03
C GLU A 79 2.03 8.36 17.05
N LEU A 80 2.69 7.21 16.85
CA LEU A 80 2.17 6.12 16.02
C LEU A 80 0.92 5.48 16.63
N GLU A 81 0.95 5.18 17.93
CA GLU A 81 -0.18 4.62 18.67
C GLU A 81 -1.43 5.49 18.54
N GLY A 82 -1.29 6.80 18.75
CA GLY A 82 -2.41 7.73 18.61
C GLY A 82 -2.92 7.91 17.19
N ALA A 83 -2.22 7.38 16.18
CA ALA A 83 -2.56 7.52 14.77
C ALA A 83 -2.90 6.18 14.07
N GLN A 84 -2.69 5.03 14.72
CA GLN A 84 -3.10 3.74 14.17
C GLN A 84 -4.63 3.66 14.16
N SER A 85 -5.22 3.21 13.06
CA SER A 85 -6.65 2.97 13.00
C SER A 85 -7.04 1.83 13.94
N PRO A 86 -8.30 1.79 14.43
CA PRO A 86 -8.85 0.64 15.13
C PRO A 86 -8.75 -0.67 14.30
N GLU A 87 -8.69 -0.56 12.98
CA GLU A 87 -8.52 -1.66 12.04
C GLU A 87 -7.07 -2.15 11.93
N GLY A 88 -6.09 -1.42 12.50
CA GLY A 88 -4.68 -1.83 12.60
C GLY A 88 -3.72 -1.20 11.60
N TRP A 89 -4.18 -0.37 10.67
CA TRP A 89 -3.32 0.29 9.67
C TRP A 89 -2.91 1.72 10.06
N PHE A 90 -1.85 2.22 9.43
CA PHE A 90 -1.36 3.58 9.63
C PHE A 90 -1.70 4.48 8.43
N PRO A 91 -2.23 5.70 8.64
CA PRO A 91 -2.52 6.63 7.56
C PRO A 91 -1.34 6.98 6.65
N GLU A 92 -1.57 6.81 5.35
CA GLU A 92 -0.72 7.27 4.27
C GLU A 92 -1.58 8.07 3.28
N TYR A 93 -1.53 9.41 3.35
CA TYR A 93 -2.40 10.30 2.55
C TYR A 93 -3.90 9.99 2.61
N GLY A 94 -4.39 9.57 3.78
CA GLY A 94 -5.83 9.45 4.08
C GLY A 94 -6.42 8.03 3.99
N GLY A 95 -5.59 7.02 3.70
CA GLY A 95 -6.00 5.61 3.71
C GLY A 95 -4.79 4.68 3.91
N PRO A 96 -5.04 3.37 3.99
CA PRO A 96 -3.98 2.37 4.11
C PRO A 96 -3.21 2.17 2.80
N ASP A 97 -1.98 1.72 2.94
CA ASP A 97 -1.13 1.31 1.83
C ASP A 97 -0.27 0.11 2.25
N VAL A 98 -0.42 -1.00 1.53
CA VAL A 98 0.08 -2.32 1.93
C VAL A 98 1.60 -2.36 2.08
N GLY A 99 2.33 -1.86 1.08
CA GLY A 99 3.78 -1.85 1.13
C GLY A 99 4.33 -0.92 2.19
N TYR A 100 3.78 0.28 2.37
CA TYR A 100 4.24 1.17 3.45
C TYR A 100 3.84 0.68 4.85
N LEU A 101 2.75 -0.06 4.98
CA LEU A 101 2.40 -0.73 6.23
C LEU A 101 3.43 -1.82 6.57
N SER A 102 3.90 -2.61 5.60
CA SER A 102 4.99 -3.57 5.82
C SER A 102 6.32 -2.90 6.24
N VAL A 103 6.65 -1.73 5.68
CA VAL A 103 7.80 -0.92 6.13
C VAL A 103 7.64 -0.51 7.60
N THR A 104 6.41 -0.15 7.98
CA THR A 104 6.10 0.24 9.36
C THR A 104 6.29 -0.93 10.32
N VAL A 105 5.82 -2.12 9.94
CA VAL A 105 6.01 -3.36 10.72
C VAL A 105 7.50 -3.63 10.95
N GLU A 106 8.33 -3.60 9.91
CA GLU A 106 9.78 -3.81 10.05
C GLU A 106 10.42 -2.86 11.04
N HIS A 107 10.11 -1.56 10.96
CA HIS A 107 10.68 -0.59 11.86
C HIS A 107 10.16 -0.72 13.30
N LEU A 108 8.91 -1.09 13.50
CA LEU A 108 8.36 -1.35 14.84
C LEU A 108 9.07 -2.54 15.50
N VAL A 109 9.31 -3.63 14.77
CA VAL A 109 10.08 -4.78 15.25
C VAL A 109 11.49 -4.34 15.68
N LYS A 110 12.19 -3.56 14.85
CA LYS A 110 13.53 -3.05 15.18
C LYS A 110 13.53 -2.18 16.45
N VAL A 111 12.48 -1.38 16.68
CA VAL A 111 12.36 -0.63 17.94
C VAL A 111 12.26 -1.57 19.14
N HIS A 112 11.46 -2.63 19.03
CA HIS A 112 11.36 -3.63 20.09
C HIS A 112 12.69 -4.34 20.33
N GLU A 113 13.40 -4.75 19.29
CA GLU A 113 14.68 -5.47 19.42
C GLU A 113 15.75 -4.63 20.13
N HIS A 114 15.80 -3.33 19.86
CA HIS A 114 16.82 -2.45 20.47
C HIS A 114 16.47 -1.98 21.88
N LEU A 115 15.18 -1.81 22.21
CA LEU A 115 14.74 -1.16 23.45
C LEU A 115 13.85 -2.03 24.34
N GLY A 116 13.41 -3.19 23.87
CA GLY A 116 12.46 -4.07 24.56
C GLY A 116 11.05 -3.49 24.67
N GLU A 117 10.65 -2.55 23.80
CA GLU A 117 9.38 -1.82 23.91
C GLU A 117 8.16 -2.70 23.55
N PRO A 118 7.28 -3.05 24.49
CA PRO A 118 6.12 -3.91 24.21
C PRO A 118 5.09 -3.24 23.32
N LEU A 119 4.95 -1.92 23.43
CA LEU A 119 4.05 -1.12 22.59
C LEU A 119 4.39 -1.28 21.09
N ALA A 120 5.68 -1.36 20.75
CA ALA A 120 6.10 -1.52 19.36
C ALA A 120 5.62 -2.86 18.77
N LEU A 121 5.71 -3.95 19.54
CA LEU A 121 5.17 -5.26 19.13
C LEU A 121 3.66 -5.22 18.99
N ALA A 122 2.93 -4.65 19.96
CA ALA A 122 1.47 -4.57 19.90
C ALA A 122 0.97 -3.78 18.68
N LEU A 123 1.66 -2.69 18.32
CA LEU A 123 1.39 -1.93 17.10
C LEU A 123 1.64 -2.79 15.84
N ALA A 124 2.76 -3.50 15.80
CA ALA A 124 3.16 -4.34 14.67
C ALA A 124 2.24 -5.55 14.48
N GLU A 125 1.79 -6.16 15.56
CA GLU A 125 0.84 -7.28 15.57
C GLU A 125 -0.49 -6.86 14.94
N ARG A 126 -1.07 -5.73 15.37
CA ARG A 126 -2.31 -5.20 14.76
C ARG A 126 -2.14 -4.88 13.28
N ALA A 127 -0.99 -4.34 12.89
CA ALA A 127 -0.66 -4.08 11.49
C ALA A 127 -0.55 -5.38 10.67
N CYS A 128 0.04 -6.44 11.23
CA CYS A 128 0.06 -7.77 10.61
C CYS A 128 -1.35 -8.37 10.50
N GLY A 129 -2.18 -8.20 11.54
CA GLY A 129 -3.59 -8.60 11.53
C GLY A 129 -4.35 -7.99 10.35
N PHE A 130 -4.16 -6.69 10.11
CA PHE A 130 -4.74 -6.00 8.94
C PHE A 130 -4.13 -6.47 7.61
N LEU A 131 -2.79 -6.54 7.51
CA LEU A 131 -2.08 -6.96 6.30
C LEU A 131 -2.46 -8.37 5.84
N ALA A 132 -2.74 -9.27 6.78
CA ALA A 132 -3.11 -10.64 6.45
C ALA A 132 -4.34 -10.70 5.52
N TYR A 133 -5.32 -9.81 5.70
CA TYR A 133 -6.49 -9.71 4.80
C TYR A 133 -6.15 -9.25 3.38
N THR A 134 -4.95 -8.71 3.17
CA THR A 134 -4.48 -8.23 1.87
C THR A 134 -3.68 -9.26 1.09
N LEU A 135 -3.41 -10.41 1.72
CA LEU A 135 -2.65 -11.50 1.12
C LEU A 135 -3.47 -12.16 0.04
N GLN A 136 -2.92 -12.16 -1.15
CA GLN A 136 -3.57 -12.79 -2.29
C GLN A 136 -3.04 -14.21 -2.47
N PRO A 137 -3.83 -15.12 -3.06
CA PRO A 137 -3.41 -16.51 -3.30
C PRO A 137 -2.17 -16.64 -4.19
N ASP A 138 -1.90 -15.64 -5.02
CA ASP A 138 -0.69 -15.55 -5.82
C ASP A 138 0.53 -15.10 -5.01
N GLY A 139 0.39 -14.72 -3.74
CA GLY A 139 1.46 -14.13 -2.92
C GLY A 139 1.73 -12.66 -3.23
N GLY A 140 0.91 -12.04 -4.10
CA GLY A 140 0.89 -10.61 -4.31
C GLY A 140 0.17 -9.86 -3.19
N ALA A 141 0.41 -8.56 -3.09
CA ALA A 141 -0.29 -7.70 -2.15
C ALA A 141 -0.32 -6.24 -2.64
N GLY A 142 -1.34 -5.49 -2.25
CA GLY A 142 -1.47 -4.07 -2.60
C GLY A 142 -1.91 -3.82 -4.06
N GLY A 143 -1.22 -2.92 -4.76
CA GLY A 143 -1.62 -2.46 -6.10
C GLY A 143 -2.67 -1.35 -6.07
N CYS A 144 -3.53 -1.25 -7.09
CA CYS A 144 -4.44 -0.12 -7.28
C CYS A 144 -5.38 0.21 -6.09
N VAL A 145 -5.53 -0.68 -5.12
CA VAL A 145 -6.36 -0.50 -3.90
C VAL A 145 -5.70 0.39 -2.84
N GLY A 146 -4.36 0.44 -2.79
CA GLY A 146 -3.61 1.19 -1.78
C GLY A 146 -3.62 2.70 -2.04
N SER A 147 -3.45 3.52 -1.01
CA SER A 147 -3.42 4.99 -1.17
C SER A 147 -2.26 5.47 -2.07
N ARG A 148 -1.16 4.71 -2.13
CA ARG A 148 0.03 5.01 -2.93
C ARG A 148 0.33 3.93 -3.96
N ASN A 149 -0.59 2.98 -4.11
CA ASN A 149 -0.54 1.88 -5.06
C ASN A 149 0.66 0.95 -4.89
N THR A 150 1.27 0.87 -3.71
CA THR A 150 2.47 0.05 -3.56
C THR A 150 2.15 -1.44 -3.70
N GLN A 151 3.08 -2.20 -4.29
CA GLN A 151 2.89 -3.62 -4.61
C GLN A 151 3.89 -4.56 -3.90
N TYR A 152 4.85 -4.01 -3.16
CA TYR A 152 5.86 -4.81 -2.43
C TYR A 152 5.42 -5.08 -0.99
N LEU A 153 6.02 -6.10 -0.35
CA LEU A 153 5.96 -6.34 1.10
C LEU A 153 7.36 -6.53 1.65
N LEU A 154 7.77 -5.81 2.69
CA LEU A 154 9.06 -6.05 3.35
C LEU A 154 8.97 -7.30 4.23
N PRO A 155 9.77 -8.35 3.96
CA PRO A 155 9.61 -9.62 4.65
C PRO A 155 10.18 -9.63 6.07
N HIS A 156 11.25 -8.88 6.37
CA HIS A 156 12.01 -9.09 7.63
C HIS A 156 11.17 -8.92 8.89
N GLY A 157 10.44 -7.81 9.02
CA GLY A 157 9.60 -7.58 10.20
C GLY A 157 8.55 -8.67 10.40
N VAL A 158 7.99 -9.19 9.31
CA VAL A 158 6.98 -10.25 9.35
C VAL A 158 7.62 -11.56 9.80
N GLU A 159 8.76 -11.94 9.24
CA GLU A 159 9.51 -13.15 9.63
C GLU A 159 9.86 -13.14 11.12
N ARG A 160 10.32 -12.00 11.64
CA ARG A 160 10.67 -11.85 13.06
C ARG A 160 9.48 -12.02 13.99
N LEU A 161 8.28 -11.67 13.54
CA LEU A 161 7.04 -11.79 14.30
C LEU A 161 6.41 -13.19 14.17
N ALA A 162 6.70 -13.93 13.10
CA ALA A 162 6.07 -15.22 12.81
C ALA A 162 6.10 -16.25 13.95
N PRO A 163 7.18 -16.40 14.75
CA PRO A 163 7.19 -17.35 15.87
C PRO A 163 6.20 -17.02 16.99
N GLY A 164 5.86 -15.74 17.17
CA GLY A 164 5.03 -15.26 18.28
C GLY A 164 3.61 -14.86 17.88
N PHE A 165 3.36 -14.60 16.60
CA PHE A 165 2.11 -13.98 16.13
C PHE A 165 1.52 -14.75 14.93
N PRO A 166 0.33 -15.36 15.08
CA PRO A 166 -0.29 -16.15 14.01
C PRO A 166 -0.49 -15.40 12.69
N ALA A 167 -0.90 -14.13 12.75
CA ALA A 167 -1.07 -13.27 11.58
C ALA A 167 0.24 -13.10 10.79
N ALA A 168 1.34 -12.87 11.51
CA ALA A 168 2.66 -12.70 10.92
C ALA A 168 3.18 -14.02 10.33
N ARG A 169 2.87 -15.16 10.94
CA ARG A 169 3.22 -16.48 10.38
C ARG A 169 2.57 -16.72 9.02
N VAL A 170 1.27 -16.44 8.91
CA VAL A 170 0.52 -16.56 7.63
C VAL A 170 1.11 -15.63 6.57
N LEU A 171 1.43 -14.39 6.94
CA LEU A 171 2.09 -13.42 6.07
C LEU A 171 3.47 -13.91 5.61
N ALA A 172 4.31 -14.40 6.52
CA ALA A 172 5.65 -14.88 6.20
C ALA A 172 5.61 -16.05 5.20
N GLU A 173 4.75 -17.04 5.49
CA GLU A 173 4.54 -18.20 4.61
C GLU A 173 4.03 -17.78 3.22
N ALA A 174 3.06 -16.86 3.16
CA ALA A 174 2.53 -16.35 1.91
C ALA A 174 3.59 -15.57 1.10
N ILE A 175 4.42 -14.75 1.75
CA ILE A 175 5.50 -14.01 1.10
C ILE A 175 6.54 -14.99 0.54
N ARG A 176 6.97 -16.00 1.32
CA ARG A 176 7.91 -17.04 0.86
C ARG A 176 7.40 -17.75 -0.39
N ARG A 177 6.16 -18.28 -0.35
CA ARG A 177 5.52 -18.93 -1.50
C ARG A 177 5.39 -18.01 -2.71
N GLY A 178 5.03 -16.75 -2.47
CA GLY A 178 4.93 -15.73 -3.51
C GLY A 178 6.27 -15.47 -4.20
N MET A 179 7.36 -15.41 -3.43
CA MET A 179 8.72 -15.26 -3.96
C MET A 179 9.18 -16.49 -4.74
N GLU A 180 9.02 -17.70 -4.18
CA GLU A 180 9.36 -18.97 -4.85
C GLU A 180 8.64 -19.14 -6.18
N ALA A 181 7.36 -18.74 -6.23
CA ALA A 181 6.56 -18.83 -7.43
C ALA A 181 6.82 -17.67 -8.43
N GLY A 182 7.69 -16.71 -8.11
CA GLY A 182 7.98 -15.53 -8.94
C GLY A 182 6.79 -14.55 -9.07
N ARG A 183 5.91 -14.53 -8.07
CA ARG A 183 4.65 -13.76 -8.06
C ARG A 183 4.68 -12.54 -7.12
N ALA A 184 5.58 -12.53 -6.15
CA ALA A 184 5.88 -11.35 -5.33
C ALA A 184 6.82 -10.39 -6.07
N VAL A 185 6.87 -9.13 -5.63
CA VAL A 185 7.90 -8.18 -6.08
C VAL A 185 9.25 -8.66 -5.56
N VAL A 186 10.08 -9.19 -6.47
CA VAL A 186 11.43 -9.70 -6.19
C VAL A 186 12.50 -8.66 -6.54
N PRO A 187 13.74 -8.78 -6.03
CA PRO A 187 14.81 -7.82 -6.31
C PRO A 187 15.08 -7.59 -7.81
N ALA A 188 14.84 -8.59 -8.67
CA ALA A 188 14.97 -8.41 -10.13
C ALA A 188 13.93 -7.46 -10.76
N ALA A 189 12.84 -7.15 -10.06
CA ALA A 189 11.73 -6.33 -10.55
C ALA A 189 11.78 -4.87 -10.06
N VAL A 190 12.67 -4.54 -9.12
CA VAL A 190 12.76 -3.20 -8.52
C VAL A 190 13.92 -2.40 -9.12
N ASP A 191 13.79 -1.07 -9.14
CA ASP A 191 14.88 -0.18 -9.55
C ASP A 191 16.04 -0.16 -8.53
N ASP A 192 17.21 0.38 -8.90
CA ASP A 192 18.40 0.44 -8.03
C ASP A 192 18.13 1.09 -6.67
N LYS A 193 17.24 2.10 -6.63
CA LYS A 193 16.90 2.82 -5.41
C LYS A 193 16.14 1.90 -4.44
N TYR A 194 15.13 1.20 -4.95
CA TYR A 194 14.35 0.25 -4.15
C TYR A 194 15.13 -1.03 -3.89
N LEU A 195 16.03 -1.45 -4.77
CA LEU A 195 16.92 -2.58 -4.53
C LEU A 195 17.75 -2.33 -3.27
N ALA A 196 18.39 -1.16 -3.13
CA ALA A 196 19.19 -0.84 -1.95
C ALA A 196 18.35 -0.85 -0.65
N PHE A 197 17.10 -0.39 -0.72
CA PHE A 197 16.19 -0.36 0.43
C PHE A 197 15.66 -1.76 0.79
N TYR A 198 15.29 -2.55 -0.22
CA TYR A 198 14.58 -3.82 -0.08
C TYR A 198 15.54 -5.00 0.17
N SER A 199 16.75 -4.94 -0.37
CA SER A 199 17.76 -6.02 -0.25
C SER A 199 18.14 -6.31 1.20
N ALA A 200 18.28 -5.27 2.03
CA ALA A 200 18.59 -5.47 3.44
C ALA A 200 17.47 -6.26 4.14
N SER A 201 16.21 -5.93 3.87
CA SER A 201 15.06 -6.67 4.41
C SER A 201 15.04 -8.12 3.94
N LEU A 202 15.31 -8.37 2.65
CA LEU A 202 15.37 -9.73 2.10
C LEU A 202 16.48 -10.59 2.72
N LEU A 203 17.68 -10.03 2.87
CA LEU A 203 18.82 -10.75 3.45
C LEU A 203 18.59 -11.05 4.93
N LEU A 204 18.06 -10.09 5.69
CA LEU A 204 17.73 -10.30 7.09
C LEU A 204 16.58 -11.30 7.25
N ALA A 205 15.55 -11.23 6.39
CA ALA A 205 14.49 -12.22 6.34
C ALA A 205 15.03 -13.62 6.06
N ALA A 206 15.90 -13.78 5.08
CA ALA A 206 16.51 -15.08 4.76
C ALA A 206 17.35 -15.64 5.92
N ARG A 207 18.06 -14.77 6.67
CA ARG A 207 18.81 -15.16 7.87
C ARG A 207 17.89 -15.62 9.01
N ASP A 208 16.77 -14.92 9.20
CA ASP A 208 15.87 -15.10 10.35
C ASP A 208 14.65 -15.99 10.03
N ALA A 209 14.54 -16.45 8.78
CA ALA A 209 13.43 -17.27 8.30
C ALA A 209 13.34 -18.57 9.10
N SER A 210 12.11 -18.92 9.48
CA SER A 210 11.80 -20.15 10.22
C SER A 210 10.80 -20.99 9.42
N PRO A 211 11.22 -21.59 8.28
CA PRO A 211 10.32 -22.35 7.41
C PRO A 211 9.73 -23.59 8.10
N ASP A 212 10.40 -24.11 9.15
CA ASP A 212 9.89 -25.22 9.97
C ASP A 212 8.57 -24.88 10.72
N LEU A 213 8.22 -23.59 10.81
CA LEU A 213 6.92 -23.14 11.32
C LEU A 213 5.77 -23.41 10.33
N ASP A 214 6.08 -23.61 9.04
CA ASP A 214 5.11 -23.89 7.98
C ASP A 214 4.68 -25.36 8.00
N THR A 215 5.59 -26.26 8.38
CA THR A 215 5.34 -27.71 8.47
C THR A 215 4.73 -28.14 9.80
N GLY A 216 4.55 -27.21 10.75
CA GLY A 216 3.97 -27.49 12.07
C GLY A 216 4.85 -28.37 12.98
N THR A 217 6.14 -28.53 12.64
CA THR A 217 7.08 -29.44 13.31
C THR A 217 7.89 -28.77 14.44
N ASP A 218 7.71 -27.46 14.65
CA ASP A 218 8.49 -26.74 15.65
C ASP A 218 8.00 -26.97 17.09
N LYS A 219 8.89 -27.49 17.93
CA LYS A 219 8.68 -27.71 19.38
C LYS A 219 8.82 -26.42 20.21
N ARG A 220 9.26 -25.30 19.62
CA ARG A 220 9.33 -23.98 20.26
C ARG A 220 8.02 -23.21 20.22
N ALA A 221 7.06 -23.66 19.41
CA ALA A 221 5.70 -23.14 19.42
C ALA A 221 5.03 -23.56 20.74
N GLY A 222 5.25 -22.77 21.80
CA GLY A 222 4.45 -22.85 23.02
C GLY A 222 2.97 -22.77 22.62
N GLY A 223 2.26 -23.86 22.89
CA GLY A 223 0.90 -24.15 22.42
C GLY A 223 0.00 -22.93 22.20
N SER A 224 -0.25 -22.62 20.94
CA SER A 224 -1.54 -22.09 20.52
C SER A 224 -1.81 -22.68 19.14
N ALA A 225 -2.60 -23.77 19.14
CA ALA A 225 -3.33 -24.16 17.95
C ALA A 225 -4.06 -22.91 17.43
N LEU A 226 -4.06 -22.70 16.11
CA LEU A 226 -4.83 -21.65 15.45
C LEU A 226 -6.22 -21.57 16.10
N THR A 227 -6.42 -20.58 16.96
CA THR A 227 -7.71 -20.35 17.59
C THR A 227 -8.65 -19.81 16.53
N SER A 228 -9.92 -20.19 16.60
CA SER A 228 -10.98 -19.59 15.80
C SER A 228 -10.92 -18.07 15.93
N GLY A 229 -10.81 -17.35 14.81
CA GLY A 229 -10.56 -15.91 14.75
C GLY A 229 -9.17 -15.52 14.24
N SER A 230 -8.35 -16.46 13.77
CA SER A 230 -7.06 -16.17 13.14
C SER A 230 -7.27 -15.46 11.80
N PRO A 231 -6.38 -14.55 11.37
CA PRO A 231 -6.38 -14.07 9.99
C PRO A 231 -6.22 -15.21 8.97
N ALA A 232 -5.71 -16.39 9.32
CA ALA A 232 -5.78 -17.53 8.38
C ALA A 232 -7.23 -17.95 8.06
N ASP A 233 -8.17 -17.76 9.00
CA ASP A 233 -9.57 -18.17 8.86
C ASP A 233 -10.32 -17.31 7.84
N HIS A 234 -9.88 -16.07 7.69
CA HIS A 234 -9.68 -15.41 6.41
C HIS A 234 -10.01 -16.15 5.11
N LEU A 235 -9.08 -17.05 4.78
CA LEU A 235 -8.90 -17.59 3.44
C LEU A 235 -9.92 -18.72 3.25
N VAL A 236 -10.90 -18.48 2.36
CA VAL A 236 -11.93 -19.46 2.01
C VAL A 236 -11.29 -20.76 1.53
N ARG A 237 -11.70 -21.86 2.17
CA ARG A 237 -11.33 -23.22 1.75
C ARG A 237 -12.24 -23.67 0.61
N PRO A 238 -11.79 -24.58 -0.27
CA PRO A 238 -12.64 -25.15 -1.31
C PRO A 238 -13.94 -25.73 -0.71
N GLY A 239 -15.10 -25.22 -1.14
CA GLY A 239 -16.42 -25.66 -0.69
C GLY A 239 -17.10 -24.78 0.37
N GLU A 240 -16.45 -23.72 0.87
CA GLU A 240 -17.08 -22.75 1.78
C GLU A 240 -17.83 -21.64 1.00
N PRO A 241 -18.92 -21.06 1.57
CA PRO A 241 -19.66 -19.95 0.95
C PRO A 241 -18.81 -18.68 0.83
N VAL A 242 -19.27 -17.75 -0.01
CA VAL A 242 -18.65 -16.41 -0.15
C VAL A 242 -18.55 -15.73 1.21
N ARG A 243 -17.35 -15.28 1.57
CA ARG A 243 -17.11 -14.49 2.77
C ARG A 243 -16.75 -13.08 2.38
N THR A 244 -17.46 -12.11 2.92
CA THR A 244 -17.14 -10.68 2.75
C THR A 244 -16.67 -10.06 4.05
N SER A 245 -15.64 -9.22 3.97
CA SER A 245 -15.15 -8.39 5.07
C SER A 245 -15.24 -6.91 4.69
N TRP A 246 -15.70 -6.07 5.63
CA TRP A 246 -15.78 -4.63 5.44
C TRP A 246 -14.91 -3.91 6.48
N PHE A 247 -13.97 -3.10 5.99
CA PHE A 247 -13.13 -2.21 6.78
C PHE A 247 -13.58 -0.76 6.57
N PRO A 248 -14.51 -0.23 7.39
CA PRO A 248 -15.12 1.09 7.20
C PRO A 248 -14.14 2.27 7.21
N GLU A 249 -13.07 2.23 8.01
CA GLU A 249 -12.08 3.31 8.03
C GLU A 249 -11.15 3.25 6.82
N ALA A 250 -10.65 2.07 6.48
CA ALA A 250 -9.89 1.84 5.25
C ALA A 250 -10.72 2.15 4.00
N GLY A 251 -12.03 1.88 4.08
CA GLY A 251 -12.92 1.85 2.92
C GLY A 251 -12.62 0.67 2.02
N TRP A 252 -12.29 -0.49 2.59
CA TRP A 252 -11.97 -1.71 1.86
C TRP A 252 -13.06 -2.75 2.04
N TRP A 253 -13.57 -3.24 0.91
CA TRP A 253 -14.44 -4.40 0.85
C TRP A 253 -13.63 -5.56 0.27
N ILE A 254 -13.65 -6.69 0.97
CA ILE A 254 -12.92 -7.89 0.58
C ILE A 254 -13.94 -8.99 0.35
N ALA A 255 -13.88 -9.61 -0.81
CA ALA A 255 -14.70 -10.76 -1.17
C ALA A 255 -13.80 -11.97 -1.41
N GLU A 256 -14.11 -13.02 -0.67
CA GLU A 256 -13.32 -14.23 -0.58
C GLU A 256 -14.22 -15.38 -1.02
N THR A 257 -13.86 -16.05 -2.10
CA THR A 257 -14.69 -17.08 -2.75
C THR A 257 -13.83 -18.28 -3.15
N PRO A 258 -14.42 -19.46 -3.43
CA PRO A 258 -13.68 -20.58 -4.00
C PRO A 258 -13.03 -20.25 -5.37
N MET A 259 -13.58 -19.27 -6.08
CA MET A 259 -13.12 -18.83 -7.40
C MET A 259 -11.96 -17.82 -7.32
N LEU A 260 -12.05 -16.84 -6.43
CA LEU A 260 -11.15 -15.69 -6.39
C LEU A 260 -11.02 -15.06 -5.00
N HIS A 261 -9.96 -14.28 -4.84
CA HIS A 261 -9.78 -13.29 -3.78
C HIS A 261 -9.87 -11.89 -4.40
N LEU A 262 -10.73 -11.02 -3.89
CA LEU A 262 -10.94 -9.65 -4.39
C LEU A 262 -10.89 -8.64 -3.24
N ILE A 263 -10.12 -7.57 -3.43
CA ILE A 263 -10.09 -6.40 -2.55
C ILE A 263 -10.51 -5.18 -3.38
N ALA A 264 -11.48 -4.41 -2.88
CA ALA A 264 -11.96 -3.19 -3.51
C ALA A 264 -11.89 -1.98 -2.56
N ALA A 265 -11.27 -0.91 -3.03
CA ALA A 265 -11.13 0.35 -2.33
C ALA A 265 -12.31 1.29 -2.66
N ALA A 266 -13.39 1.14 -1.90
CA ALA A 266 -14.59 1.96 -1.99
C ALA A 266 -14.31 3.48 -1.89
N ARG A 267 -13.41 3.87 -0.98
CA ARG A 267 -12.98 5.27 -0.80
C ARG A 267 -12.12 5.82 -1.94
N LYS A 268 -11.81 4.99 -2.93
CA LYS A 268 -10.98 5.30 -4.09
C LYS A 268 -11.67 4.86 -5.38
N GLY A 269 -12.93 5.24 -5.52
CA GLY A 269 -13.71 5.03 -6.75
C GLY A 269 -14.02 3.56 -7.09
N GLY A 270 -13.89 2.66 -6.12
CA GLY A 270 -14.06 1.23 -6.35
C GLY A 270 -12.91 0.61 -7.13
N ALA A 271 -11.71 1.19 -7.07
CA ALA A 271 -10.52 0.53 -7.58
C ALA A 271 -10.34 -0.82 -6.86
N PHE A 272 -10.13 -1.90 -7.60
CA PHE A 272 -10.07 -3.24 -7.03
C PHE A 272 -8.97 -4.08 -7.66
N ARG A 273 -8.53 -5.09 -6.91
CA ARG A 273 -7.64 -6.14 -7.40
C ARG A 273 -8.27 -7.49 -7.09
N ALA A 274 -8.41 -8.33 -8.12
CA ALA A 274 -8.94 -9.68 -8.01
C ALA A 274 -7.92 -10.70 -8.53
N VAL A 275 -7.74 -11.80 -7.80
CA VAL A 275 -6.86 -12.91 -8.17
C VAL A 275 -7.69 -14.18 -8.29
N PHE A 276 -7.70 -14.75 -9.50
CA PHE A 276 -8.43 -15.98 -9.81
C PHE A 276 -7.61 -17.18 -9.33
N ARG A 277 -8.18 -18.00 -8.42
CA ARG A 277 -7.45 -19.07 -7.73
C ARG A 277 -6.99 -20.18 -8.66
N ALA A 278 -7.80 -20.52 -9.67
CA ALA A 278 -7.51 -21.60 -10.61
C ALA A 278 -6.26 -21.33 -11.47
N THR A 279 -6.03 -20.08 -11.85
CA THR A 279 -4.98 -19.69 -12.81
C THR A 279 -3.88 -18.82 -12.19
N GLY A 280 -4.16 -18.18 -11.05
CA GLY A 280 -3.34 -17.09 -10.50
C GLY A 280 -3.33 -15.84 -11.39
N THR A 281 -4.30 -15.71 -12.30
CA THR A 281 -4.47 -14.53 -13.15
C THR A 281 -4.95 -13.36 -12.30
N VAL A 282 -4.52 -12.14 -12.64
CA VAL A 282 -4.81 -10.93 -11.88
C VAL A 282 -5.63 -9.96 -12.73
N LEU A 283 -6.77 -9.53 -12.21
CA LEU A 283 -7.50 -8.36 -12.69
C LEU A 283 -7.25 -7.19 -11.74
N GLU A 284 -6.42 -6.24 -12.16
CA GLU A 284 -6.30 -4.95 -11.49
C GLU A 284 -7.13 -3.91 -12.23
N ASP A 285 -8.07 -3.28 -11.53
CA ASP A 285 -8.92 -2.24 -12.06
C ASP A 285 -8.80 -0.99 -11.18
N GLY A 286 -8.06 -0.01 -11.68
CA GLY A 286 -7.87 1.31 -11.08
C GLY A 286 -9.02 2.26 -11.38
N GLY A 287 -10.24 1.77 -11.52
CA GLY A 287 -11.40 2.57 -11.86
C GLY A 287 -11.50 2.89 -13.35
N VAL A 288 -12.42 3.80 -13.67
CA VAL A 288 -12.57 4.33 -15.03
C VAL A 288 -11.56 5.44 -15.26
N TRP A 289 -11.03 5.51 -16.48
CA TRP A 289 -10.17 6.60 -16.93
C TRP A 289 -10.64 7.12 -18.28
N ILE A 290 -10.96 8.41 -18.35
CA ILE A 290 -11.52 9.05 -19.53
C ILE A 290 -10.52 10.09 -20.06
N ALA A 291 -9.95 9.82 -21.23
CA ALA A 291 -9.12 10.77 -21.95
C ALA A 291 -9.99 11.76 -22.73
N ARG A 292 -9.48 12.98 -22.92
CA ARG A 292 -10.20 14.09 -23.54
C ARG A 292 -9.33 14.75 -24.61
N GLU A 293 -9.95 15.26 -25.68
CA GLU A 293 -9.26 16.02 -26.74
C GLU A 293 -8.45 17.19 -26.17
N ARG A 294 -8.99 17.85 -25.14
CA ARG A 294 -8.35 18.96 -24.44
C ARG A 294 -8.56 18.88 -22.93
N GLY A 295 -7.49 19.20 -22.20
CA GLY A 295 -7.50 19.28 -20.74
C GLY A 295 -6.99 18.02 -20.06
N ARG A 296 -7.26 17.90 -18.76
CA ARG A 296 -6.84 16.76 -17.95
C ARG A 296 -7.79 15.57 -18.14
N PRO A 297 -7.27 14.33 -18.13
CA PRO A 297 -8.09 13.13 -18.06
C PRO A 297 -8.91 13.10 -16.76
N LEU A 298 -10.04 12.40 -16.81
CA LEU A 298 -10.90 12.18 -15.65
C LEU A 298 -10.75 10.74 -15.14
N THR A 299 -10.87 10.53 -13.83
CA THR A 299 -10.87 9.19 -13.25
C THR A 299 -11.81 9.07 -12.06
N SER A 300 -12.33 7.87 -11.78
CA SER A 300 -13.01 7.57 -10.52
C SER A 300 -12.01 7.31 -9.38
N ALA A 301 -10.81 6.81 -9.66
CA ALA A 301 -9.88 6.30 -8.66
C ALA A 301 -9.03 7.38 -7.98
N TRP A 302 -9.71 8.27 -7.26
CA TRP A 302 -9.08 9.27 -6.41
C TRP A 302 -9.43 9.02 -4.95
N LEU A 303 -8.39 8.91 -4.10
CA LEU A 303 -8.60 8.74 -2.67
C LEU A 303 -8.92 10.09 -2.03
N VAL A 304 -10.09 10.18 -1.39
CA VAL A 304 -10.53 11.40 -0.70
C VAL A 304 -10.15 11.31 0.77
N SER A 305 -9.20 12.15 1.20
CA SER A 305 -8.64 12.16 2.56
C SER A 305 -9.56 12.78 3.62
N SER A 306 -10.54 13.59 3.21
CA SER A 306 -11.48 14.28 4.10
C SER A 306 -12.89 14.19 3.54
N ARG A 307 -13.80 13.49 4.23
CA ARG A 307 -15.20 13.26 3.83
C ARG A 307 -15.90 14.59 3.49
N PRO A 308 -16.24 14.88 2.22
CA PRO A 308 -17.41 15.69 1.94
C PRO A 308 -18.63 14.82 2.29
N PRO A 309 -19.73 15.37 2.83
CA PRO A 309 -20.88 14.59 3.27
C PRO A 309 -21.53 13.66 2.22
N ASN A 310 -21.19 13.78 0.92
CA ASN A 310 -21.90 13.10 -0.17
C ASN A 310 -20.96 12.55 -1.28
N VAL A 311 -19.72 12.14 -0.96
CA VAL A 311 -18.80 11.55 -1.96
C VAL A 311 -18.48 10.11 -1.61
N GLY A 312 -18.93 9.18 -2.46
CA GLY A 312 -18.58 7.76 -2.36
C GLY A 312 -19.36 7.01 -1.30
N GLN A 313 -20.71 7.04 -1.33
CA GLN A 313 -21.50 6.11 -0.52
C GLN A 313 -21.25 4.69 -1.04
N ALA A 314 -20.46 3.95 -0.28
CA ALA A 314 -20.35 2.51 -0.45
C ALA A 314 -21.58 1.88 0.19
N LEU A 315 -22.42 1.28 -0.62
CA LEU A 315 -23.49 0.41 -0.16
C LEU A 315 -22.99 -1.02 -0.39
N THR A 316 -22.69 -1.71 0.69
CA THR A 316 -22.52 -3.16 0.66
C THR A 316 -23.88 -3.77 0.92
N SER A 317 -24.42 -4.56 -0.01
CA SER A 317 -25.65 -5.33 0.25
C SER A 317 -25.32 -6.60 1.04
N GLU A 318 -26.31 -7.14 1.75
CA GLU A 318 -26.20 -8.46 2.39
C GLU A 318 -25.93 -9.58 1.36
N ASP A 319 -26.24 -9.34 0.07
CA ASP A 319 -26.05 -10.28 -1.05
C ASP A 319 -24.61 -10.34 -1.59
N GLY A 320 -23.63 -9.74 -0.91
CA GLY A 320 -22.23 -9.80 -1.33
C GLY A 320 -21.89 -8.93 -2.54
N ARG A 321 -22.59 -7.81 -2.72
CA ARG A 321 -22.32 -6.83 -3.78
C ARG A 321 -21.74 -5.54 -3.23
N LEU A 322 -20.79 -4.97 -3.96
CA LEU A 322 -20.26 -3.64 -3.69
C LEU A 322 -20.84 -2.64 -4.69
N GLN A 323 -21.64 -1.69 -4.20
CA GLN A 323 -22.21 -0.61 -4.99
C GLN A 323 -21.61 0.73 -4.57
N LEU A 324 -21.22 1.54 -5.55
CA LEU A 324 -20.49 2.78 -5.34
C LEU A 324 -20.98 3.84 -6.33
N GLN A 325 -21.20 5.05 -5.83
CA GLN A 325 -21.45 6.21 -6.67
C GLN A 325 -20.58 7.38 -6.23
N GLY A 326 -20.05 8.12 -7.20
CA GLY A 326 -19.30 9.31 -6.89
C GLY A 326 -18.94 10.17 -8.10
N PRO A 327 -18.28 11.29 -7.83
CA PRO A 327 -17.82 12.20 -8.87
C PRO A 327 -16.53 11.69 -9.52
N LEU A 328 -16.31 12.12 -10.75
CA LEU A 328 -15.02 11.97 -11.42
C LEU A 328 -14.03 13.08 -10.98
N TRP A 329 -12.74 12.78 -11.11
CA TRP A 329 -11.64 13.64 -10.71
C TRP A 329 -10.75 13.95 -11.90
N ALA A 330 -10.52 15.24 -12.15
CA ALA A 330 -9.55 15.67 -13.14
C ALA A 330 -8.13 15.51 -12.59
N VAL A 331 -7.41 14.52 -13.10
CA VAL A 331 -6.09 14.10 -12.63
C VAL A 331 -5.02 14.36 -13.69
N GLY A 332 -3.75 14.35 -13.28
CA GLY A 332 -2.63 14.63 -14.16
C GLY A 332 -1.61 15.53 -13.47
N PRO A 333 -0.41 15.01 -13.15
CA PRO A 333 0.63 15.83 -12.56
C PRO A 333 1.03 16.92 -13.55
N PRO A 334 1.40 18.13 -13.08
CA PRO A 334 2.05 19.09 -13.96
C PRO A 334 3.35 18.46 -14.48
N ILE A 335 3.48 18.28 -15.79
CA ILE A 335 4.73 17.82 -16.39
C ILE A 335 5.83 18.82 -16.03
N MET A 336 6.91 18.30 -15.46
CA MET A 336 8.13 19.05 -15.18
C MET A 336 8.84 19.34 -16.50
N SER A 337 8.59 20.51 -17.08
CA SER A 337 9.41 20.99 -18.20
C SER A 337 10.85 21.24 -17.73
N PRO A 338 11.87 21.17 -18.60
CA PRO A 338 13.26 21.49 -18.25
C PRO A 338 13.42 22.83 -17.51
N GLY A 339 12.72 23.88 -17.95
CA GLY A 339 12.78 25.19 -17.28
C GLY A 339 12.19 25.20 -15.85
N ARG A 340 11.02 24.58 -15.64
CA ARG A 340 10.45 24.38 -14.29
C ARG A 340 11.39 23.58 -13.39
N PHE A 341 12.08 22.57 -13.94
CA PHE A 341 13.04 21.78 -13.19
C PHE A 341 14.26 22.59 -12.78
N ALA A 342 14.85 23.34 -13.72
CA ALA A 342 15.96 24.25 -13.43
C ALA A 342 15.59 25.28 -12.36
N ALA A 343 14.42 25.91 -12.47
CA ALA A 343 13.92 26.85 -11.47
C ALA A 343 13.76 26.21 -10.09
N LEU A 344 13.19 25.00 -10.01
CA LEU A 344 13.09 24.27 -8.74
C LEU A 344 14.48 24.02 -8.14
N ARG A 345 15.47 23.62 -8.94
CA ARG A 345 16.85 23.38 -8.47
C ARG A 345 17.52 24.66 -7.97
N ILE A 346 17.35 25.78 -8.67
CA ILE A 346 17.87 27.08 -8.23
C ILE A 346 17.25 27.48 -6.88
N VAL A 347 15.92 27.36 -6.73
CA VAL A 347 15.24 27.64 -5.46
C VAL A 347 15.72 26.71 -4.34
N GLN A 348 15.89 25.41 -4.62
CA GLN A 348 16.40 24.45 -3.64
C GLN A 348 17.84 24.79 -3.20
N HIS A 349 18.70 25.22 -4.11
CA HIS A 349 20.06 25.62 -3.78
C HIS A 349 20.13 26.95 -3.02
N ALA A 350 19.36 27.95 -3.45
CA ALA A 350 19.40 29.29 -2.87
C ALA A 350 18.67 29.37 -1.51
N LEU A 351 17.47 28.78 -1.42
CA LEU A 351 16.56 28.95 -0.28
C LEU A 351 16.27 27.65 0.47
N GLY A 352 16.62 26.49 -0.10
CA GLY A 352 16.32 25.19 0.52
C GLY A 352 17.08 24.90 1.81
N ARG A 353 18.13 25.69 2.13
CA ARG A 353 18.84 25.63 3.41
C ARG A 353 18.09 26.33 4.55
N TRP A 354 17.13 27.19 4.23
CA TRP A 354 16.30 27.86 5.24
C TRP A 354 15.07 27.00 5.54
N GLU A 355 15.08 26.37 6.71
CA GLU A 355 14.09 25.36 7.07
C GLU A 355 12.62 25.81 6.97
N PRO A 356 12.21 27.02 7.39
CA PRO A 356 10.84 27.48 7.20
C PRO A 356 10.44 27.52 5.72
N VAL A 357 11.34 28.00 4.86
CA VAL A 357 11.11 28.08 3.41
C VAL A 357 11.06 26.68 2.81
N ALA A 358 12.00 25.81 3.14
CA ALA A 358 12.02 24.43 2.65
C ALA A 358 10.74 23.66 3.02
N ARG A 359 10.25 23.82 4.26
CA ARG A 359 8.98 23.21 4.71
C ARG A 359 7.78 23.79 3.95
N TRP A 360 7.74 25.10 3.76
CA TRP A 360 6.68 25.75 2.98
C TRP A 360 6.66 25.29 1.51
N VAL A 361 7.82 25.26 0.85
CA VAL A 361 7.97 24.76 -0.54
C VAL A 361 7.51 23.30 -0.62
N LYS A 362 7.98 22.44 0.30
CA LYS A 362 7.59 21.02 0.38
C LYS A 362 6.07 20.86 0.52
N ALA A 363 5.44 21.63 1.42
CA ALA A 363 3.99 21.59 1.63
C ALA A 363 3.22 22.00 0.36
N ARG A 364 3.65 23.08 -0.32
CA ARG A 364 3.02 23.54 -1.58
C ARG A 364 3.20 22.55 -2.73
N LEU A 365 4.37 21.92 -2.86
CA LEU A 365 4.60 20.89 -3.86
C LEU A 365 3.74 19.65 -3.60
N ARG A 366 3.68 19.18 -2.34
CA ARG A 366 2.79 18.07 -1.95
C ARG A 366 1.33 18.37 -2.25
N GLN A 367 0.86 19.57 -1.94
CA GLN A 367 -0.52 19.97 -2.26
C GLN A 367 -0.78 19.93 -3.77
N ARG A 368 0.16 20.36 -4.61
CA ARG A 368 0.00 20.38 -6.07
C ARG A 368 0.15 19.01 -6.73
N VAL A 369 1.06 18.16 -6.24
CA VAL A 369 1.38 16.86 -6.87
C VAL A 369 0.50 15.74 -6.33
N ILE A 370 0.23 15.74 -5.02
CA ILE A 370 -0.47 14.65 -4.32
C ILE A 370 -1.95 14.97 -4.13
N HIS A 371 -2.30 16.24 -3.90
CA HIS A 371 -3.69 16.68 -3.69
C HIS A 371 -4.21 17.51 -4.88
N GLY A 372 -3.54 17.43 -6.03
CA GLY A 372 -3.78 18.31 -7.18
C GLY A 372 -4.98 17.95 -8.05
N ALA A 373 -5.72 16.90 -7.70
CA ALA A 373 -6.94 16.53 -8.39
C ALA A 373 -8.03 17.58 -8.17
N ARG A 374 -8.84 17.81 -9.20
CA ARG A 374 -9.98 18.72 -9.13
C ARG A 374 -11.25 17.94 -9.32
N LEU A 375 -12.16 18.11 -8.37
CA LEU A 375 -13.51 17.57 -8.44
C LEU A 375 -14.23 18.06 -9.70
N ARG A 376 -14.98 17.16 -10.33
CA ARG A 376 -15.76 17.42 -11.54
C ARG A 376 -17.25 17.12 -11.30
N ARG A 377 -18.11 17.59 -12.22
CA ARG A 377 -19.57 17.41 -12.10
C ARG A 377 -20.01 16.04 -12.58
N GLU A 378 -19.29 15.52 -13.57
CA GLU A 378 -19.49 14.22 -14.18
C GLU A 378 -19.40 13.12 -13.10
N GLN A 379 -20.40 12.24 -13.07
CA GLN A 379 -20.53 11.16 -12.09
C GLN A 379 -20.16 9.80 -12.68
N PHE A 380 -19.88 8.85 -11.79
CA PHE A 380 -19.84 7.43 -12.09
C PHE A 380 -20.69 6.64 -11.08
N TYR A 381 -21.18 5.49 -11.52
CA TYR A 381 -21.72 4.43 -10.69
C TYR A 381 -20.95 3.14 -11.03
N ARG A 382 -20.63 2.35 -10.01
CA ARG A 382 -19.94 1.06 -10.14
C ARG A 382 -20.62 0.04 -9.25
N GLU A 383 -20.86 -1.14 -9.80
CA GLU A 383 -21.27 -2.33 -9.06
C GLU A 383 -20.30 -3.47 -9.35
N VAL A 384 -19.85 -4.17 -8.30
CA VAL A 384 -18.95 -5.34 -8.39
C VAL A 384 -19.55 -6.47 -7.57
N TRP A 385 -19.71 -7.64 -8.18
CA TRP A 385 -20.22 -8.82 -7.51
C TRP A 385 -19.69 -10.12 -8.11
N VAL A 386 -19.71 -11.17 -7.28
CA VAL A 386 -19.41 -12.54 -7.71
C VAL A 386 -20.71 -13.33 -7.64
N GLU A 387 -21.09 -13.98 -8.73
CA GLU A 387 -22.28 -14.81 -8.85
C GLU A 387 -21.92 -16.15 -9.49
N GLY A 388 -22.08 -17.24 -8.74
CA GLY A 388 -21.61 -18.55 -9.15
C GLY A 388 -20.10 -18.55 -9.45
N GLU A 389 -19.73 -18.87 -10.68
CA GLU A 389 -18.34 -18.90 -11.18
C GLU A 389 -18.00 -17.67 -12.06
N ALA A 390 -18.71 -16.56 -11.87
CA ALA A 390 -18.49 -15.33 -12.62
C ALA A 390 -18.25 -14.11 -11.73
N LEU A 391 -17.25 -13.31 -12.09
CA LEU A 391 -17.05 -11.96 -11.57
C LEU A 391 -17.67 -10.99 -12.57
N THR A 392 -18.62 -10.17 -12.12
CA THR A 392 -19.24 -9.14 -12.97
C THR A 392 -18.97 -7.75 -12.42
N ILE A 393 -18.64 -6.83 -13.33
CA ILE A 393 -18.46 -5.42 -13.05
C ILE A 393 -19.35 -4.61 -13.98
N LEU A 394 -20.20 -3.78 -13.39
CA LEU A 394 -21.00 -2.79 -14.09
C LEU A 394 -20.42 -1.40 -13.78
N ASP A 395 -20.06 -0.67 -14.82
CA ASP A 395 -19.68 0.74 -14.76
C ASP A 395 -20.69 1.57 -15.54
N GLU A 396 -21.28 2.59 -14.90
CA GLU A 396 -21.99 3.67 -15.59
C GLU A 396 -21.22 4.97 -15.41
N VAL A 397 -20.94 5.67 -16.50
CA VAL A 397 -20.14 6.91 -16.47
C VAL A 397 -20.73 8.00 -17.33
N GLU A 398 -20.73 9.22 -16.78
CA GLU A 398 -21.06 10.42 -17.55
C GLU A 398 -19.86 10.87 -18.36
N LEU A 399 -20.02 10.93 -19.68
CA LEU A 399 -18.98 11.32 -20.60
C LEU A 399 -18.82 12.85 -20.62
N PRO A 400 -17.63 13.38 -20.29
CA PRO A 400 -17.38 14.82 -20.38
C PRO A 400 -17.33 15.27 -21.85
N PRO A 401 -17.60 16.56 -22.13
CA PRO A 401 -17.39 17.10 -23.47
C PRO A 401 -15.96 16.87 -23.98
N GLY A 402 -15.86 16.36 -25.22
CA GLY A 402 -14.59 16.02 -25.86
C GLY A 402 -13.93 14.75 -25.31
N ALA A 403 -14.67 13.83 -24.68
CA ALA A 403 -14.19 12.49 -24.37
C ALA A 403 -13.82 11.74 -25.67
N VAL A 404 -12.66 11.09 -25.69
CA VAL A 404 -12.14 10.38 -26.88
C VAL A 404 -11.87 8.91 -26.62
N GLU A 405 -11.61 8.55 -25.38
CA GLU A 405 -11.22 7.19 -24.99
C GLU A 405 -11.57 6.94 -23.53
N LEU A 406 -11.95 5.70 -23.24
CA LEU A 406 -12.25 5.16 -21.93
C LEU A 406 -11.39 3.92 -21.72
N LEU A 407 -10.67 3.89 -20.60
CA LEU A 407 -9.88 2.75 -20.15
C LEU A 407 -10.43 2.24 -18.82
N THR A 408 -10.50 0.92 -18.67
CA THR A 408 -10.83 0.22 -17.42
C THR A 408 -10.15 -1.15 -17.38
N GLY A 409 -10.16 -1.84 -16.24
CA GLY A 409 -9.47 -3.14 -16.11
C GLY A 409 -7.94 -3.07 -16.18
N ALA A 410 -7.37 -1.91 -15.81
CA ALA A 410 -5.93 -1.72 -15.64
C ALA A 410 -5.64 -0.93 -14.36
N PRO A 411 -4.41 -0.92 -13.80
CA PRO A 411 -4.12 -0.35 -12.48
C PRO A 411 -4.30 1.18 -12.42
N LEU A 412 -4.23 1.83 -13.58
CA LEU A 412 -4.51 3.25 -13.83
C LEU A 412 -4.12 4.19 -12.67
N PRO A 413 -2.84 4.21 -12.24
CA PRO A 413 -2.44 4.97 -11.05
C PRO A 413 -2.49 6.48 -11.31
N ALA A 414 -3.52 7.13 -10.77
CA ALA A 414 -3.71 8.58 -10.86
C ALA A 414 -2.85 9.40 -9.88
N ILE A 415 -2.48 8.78 -8.75
CA ILE A 415 -1.57 9.35 -7.75
C ILE A 415 -0.17 8.83 -8.03
N TYR A 416 0.80 9.74 -8.17
CA TYR A 416 2.20 9.37 -8.35
C TYR A 416 2.72 8.62 -7.12
N GLY A 417 3.10 7.35 -7.28
CA GLY A 417 3.80 6.53 -6.28
C GLY A 417 5.01 5.85 -6.93
N GLU A 418 6.19 5.93 -6.30
CA GLU A 418 7.45 5.44 -6.88
C GLU A 418 7.47 3.91 -7.05
N SER A 419 6.71 3.17 -6.24
CA SER A 419 6.68 1.70 -6.21
C SER A 419 5.33 1.10 -6.62
N SER A 420 4.70 1.70 -7.63
CA SER A 420 3.30 1.43 -8.02
C SER A 420 3.09 0.78 -9.39
N ARG A 421 4.17 0.43 -10.08
CA ARG A 421 4.14 0.00 -11.49
C ARG A 421 5.12 -1.14 -11.75
N TYR A 422 5.19 -2.12 -10.85
CA TYR A 422 5.98 -3.31 -11.11
C TYR A 422 5.25 -4.21 -12.09
N TYR A 423 6.01 -4.87 -12.97
CA TYR A 423 5.45 -5.84 -13.89
C TYR A 423 5.06 -7.11 -13.13
N ALA A 424 3.81 -7.54 -13.27
CA ALA A 424 3.31 -8.82 -12.78
C ALA A 424 2.83 -9.64 -13.99
N GLY A 425 3.53 -10.73 -14.32
CA GLY A 425 3.39 -11.46 -15.60
C GLY A 425 2.09 -12.22 -15.85
N ARG A 426 0.98 -11.87 -15.18
CA ARG A 426 -0.35 -12.51 -15.31
C ARG A 426 -1.51 -11.53 -15.23
N GLN A 427 -1.23 -10.26 -15.52
CA GLN A 427 -2.25 -9.23 -15.54
C GLN A 427 -3.13 -9.35 -16.78
N LEU A 428 -4.45 -9.35 -16.59
CA LEU A 428 -5.41 -9.28 -17.69
C LEU A 428 -5.28 -7.96 -18.46
N PRO A 429 -5.52 -7.97 -19.78
CA PRO A 429 -5.45 -6.77 -20.60
C PRO A 429 -6.52 -5.76 -20.20
N ALA A 430 -6.18 -4.48 -20.37
CA ALA A 430 -7.14 -3.40 -20.20
C ALA A 430 -8.26 -3.51 -21.23
N ILE A 431 -9.45 -3.03 -20.85
CA ILE A 431 -10.50 -2.71 -21.80
C ILE A 431 -10.30 -1.25 -22.23
N GLN A 432 -10.13 -1.06 -23.54
CA GLN A 432 -9.99 0.24 -24.17
C GLN A 432 -11.12 0.41 -25.17
N LEU A 433 -11.92 1.45 -24.98
CA LEU A 433 -12.97 1.82 -25.92
C LEU A 433 -12.69 3.22 -26.43
N ARG A 434 -12.64 3.39 -27.75
CA ARG A 434 -12.55 4.68 -28.42
C ARG A 434 -13.95 5.24 -28.69
N ARG A 435 -14.03 6.55 -28.86
CA ARG A 435 -15.29 7.27 -29.08
C ARG A 435 -16.14 6.67 -30.21
N GLU A 436 -15.52 6.13 -31.25
CA GLU A 436 -16.22 5.54 -32.40
C GLU A 436 -16.93 4.23 -32.04
N GLU A 437 -16.55 3.59 -30.93
CA GLU A 437 -17.06 2.31 -30.45
C GLU A 437 -18.23 2.49 -29.46
N TRP A 438 -18.57 3.74 -29.10
CA TRP A 438 -19.61 4.02 -28.10
C TRP A 438 -20.94 4.33 -28.77
N PRO A 439 -22.07 3.85 -28.21
CA PRO A 439 -23.38 4.30 -28.64
C PRO A 439 -23.56 5.80 -28.35
N PRO A 440 -24.37 6.51 -29.15
CA PRO A 440 -24.63 7.93 -28.95
C PRO A 440 -25.31 8.15 -27.60
N GLY A 441 -24.73 8.99 -26.74
CA GLY A 441 -25.28 9.26 -25.42
C GLY A 441 -24.34 10.11 -24.57
N ARG A 442 -24.88 10.66 -23.47
CA ARG A 442 -24.08 11.34 -22.44
C ARG A 442 -23.60 10.38 -21.35
N ARG A 443 -24.24 9.22 -21.22
CA ARG A 443 -23.90 8.19 -20.27
C ARG A 443 -23.55 6.91 -21.02
N LEU A 444 -22.46 6.29 -20.60
CA LEU A 444 -22.03 5.00 -21.10
C LEU A 444 -22.19 3.96 -20.00
N ARG A 445 -22.84 2.85 -20.30
CA ARG A 445 -22.96 1.68 -19.43
C ARG A 445 -22.10 0.56 -19.99
N LEU A 446 -21.25 0.00 -19.15
CA LEU A 446 -20.29 -1.05 -19.47
C LEU A 446 -20.50 -2.22 -18.51
N ILE A 447 -20.78 -3.41 -19.04
CA ILE A 447 -20.87 -4.64 -18.24
C ILE A 447 -19.77 -5.59 -18.69
N ARG A 448 -18.94 -6.01 -17.74
CA ARG A 448 -17.81 -6.92 -17.96
C ARG A 448 -18.00 -8.15 -17.09
N THR A 449 -18.00 -9.32 -17.72
CA THR A 449 -18.14 -10.60 -17.01
C THR A 449 -16.91 -11.46 -17.26
N TYR A 450 -16.29 -11.95 -16.18
CA TYR A 450 -15.11 -12.80 -16.23
C TYR A 450 -15.42 -14.17 -15.63
N SER A 451 -14.94 -15.23 -16.26
CA SER A 451 -15.03 -16.61 -15.76
C SER A 451 -14.14 -16.85 -14.55
N ALA A 452 -14.28 -18.02 -13.92
CA ALA A 452 -13.41 -18.49 -12.84
C ALA A 452 -11.91 -18.57 -13.18
N THR A 453 -11.55 -18.56 -14.47
CA THR A 453 -10.15 -18.57 -14.93
C THR A 453 -9.60 -17.17 -15.22
N GLY A 454 -10.46 -16.15 -15.19
CA GLY A 454 -10.14 -14.78 -15.58
C GLY A 454 -10.37 -14.47 -17.06
N ALA A 455 -10.88 -15.41 -17.86
CA ALA A 455 -11.26 -15.12 -19.25
C ALA A 455 -12.48 -14.19 -19.29
N LEU A 456 -12.42 -13.13 -20.11
CA LEU A 456 -13.54 -12.23 -20.38
C LEU A 456 -14.60 -12.98 -21.19
N LEU A 457 -15.77 -13.23 -20.57
CA LEU A 457 -16.90 -13.93 -21.16
C LEU A 457 -17.78 -13.00 -22.00
N GLY A 458 -17.88 -11.72 -21.60
CA GLY A 458 -18.75 -10.75 -22.26
C GLY A 458 -18.34 -9.31 -21.96
N LEU A 459 -18.57 -8.46 -22.96
CA LEU A 459 -18.41 -7.01 -22.88
C LEU A 459 -19.63 -6.36 -23.54
N GLU A 460 -20.54 -5.84 -22.71
CA GLU A 460 -21.70 -5.10 -23.20
C GLU A 460 -21.47 -3.60 -23.04
N VAL A 461 -21.69 -2.86 -24.13
CA VAL A 461 -21.53 -1.40 -24.18
C VAL A 461 -22.87 -0.79 -24.62
N MET A 462 -23.50 -0.03 -23.74
CA MET A 462 -24.82 0.55 -23.96
C MET A 462 -24.86 2.04 -23.67
N ALA A 463 -25.77 2.77 -24.32
CA ALA A 463 -26.10 4.11 -23.91
C ALA A 463 -26.96 4.02 -22.65
N GLY A 464 -26.56 4.76 -21.61
CA GLY A 464 -27.26 4.82 -20.33
C GLY A 464 -28.23 5.98 -20.22
#